data_AF-A0A6A6F868-F1
#
_entry.id   AF-A0A6A6F868-F1
#
_cell.length_a   1.000
_cell.length_b   1.000
_cell.length_c   1.000
_cell.angle_alpha   90.00
_cell.angle_beta   90.00
_cell.angle_gamma   90.00
#
_symmetry.space_group_name_H-M   'P 1'
#
loop_
_entity.id
_entity.type
_entity.pdbx_description
1 polymer ?
#
loop_
_entity_poly.entity_id
_entity_poly.type
_entity_poly.pdbx_seq_one_letter_code
_entity_poly.pdbx_strand_id
1 'polypeptide(L)'
;MATSDGLTPLKIRGKRRGAPSEKWNSGKRRKPELQRRRTSLDITRADATRSTKLRLRTTRQSDDDSPLETLPAEVLQQIFEYSGNVDLAVVSRQLAAKLSKSHHLQNELATRLLEPVLHSAGGSEPSAAELQAATRLLDSRFMTWQFFTAWLCRQTNVASTDKSIEDINCNALWNALRPDPALLPPRKLFLTPFTTEKVSFLSLLLQGVNDIAFLDLSYAEIAYEGLVAAIQADVPDLVFLFLGVGLNSDTELLRIAVEAGCNQEIVQMLVDSDAAKQRAAGRSKGEIDLLDQAIWAWAEHARKQGNDRGTWLISYLQARQRENVPSR
;
A
#
# COMPACT_ATOMS: atom_id res chain seq x y z
N MET A 1 44.26 31.80 -29.70
CA MET A 1 45.14 30.61 -29.77
C MET A 1 44.51 29.54 -28.90
N ALA A 2 44.15 28.42 -29.52
CA ALA A 2 43.43 27.31 -28.92
C ALA A 2 44.38 26.30 -28.26
N THR A 3 43.90 25.62 -27.21
CA THR A 3 44.04 24.17 -26.87
C THR A 3 43.53 24.00 -25.43
N SER A 4 42.34 23.45 -25.14
CA SER A 4 41.86 22.06 -25.24
C SER A 4 42.42 21.09 -24.18
N ASP A 5 41.52 20.76 -23.25
CA ASP A 5 41.27 19.43 -22.67
C ASP A 5 42.31 18.74 -21.79
N GLY A 6 42.14 18.95 -20.47
CA GLY A 6 42.55 18.00 -19.44
C GLY A 6 41.49 16.91 -19.26
N LEU A 7 41.66 15.78 -19.95
CA LEU A 7 40.93 14.53 -19.68
C LEU A 7 41.91 13.45 -19.22
N THR A 8 41.70 12.96 -18.00
CA THR A 8 42.42 11.82 -17.41
C THR A 8 42.08 10.53 -18.18
N PRO A 9 43.07 9.69 -18.55
CA PRO A 9 42.81 8.48 -19.31
C PRO A 9 42.17 7.39 -18.43
N LEU A 10 40.91 7.07 -18.71
CA LEU A 10 40.21 5.88 -18.21
C LEU A 10 40.74 4.63 -18.92
N LYS A 11 41.54 3.81 -18.22
CA LYS A 11 41.93 2.46 -18.67
C LYS A 11 40.72 1.52 -18.64
N ILE A 12 40.07 1.36 -19.79
CA ILE A 12 39.06 0.32 -20.00
C ILE A 12 39.78 -1.03 -20.03
N ARG A 13 39.65 -1.79 -18.95
CA ARG A 13 40.24 -3.13 -18.78
C ARG A 13 39.54 -4.10 -19.74
N GLY A 14 40.28 -4.57 -20.74
CA GLY A 14 39.80 -5.47 -21.79
C GLY A 14 39.15 -6.75 -21.26
N LYS A 15 38.07 -7.15 -21.95
CA LYS A 15 37.44 -8.49 -21.89
C LYS A 15 38.52 -9.55 -22.13
N ARG A 16 38.93 -10.26 -21.08
CA ARG A 16 39.66 -11.52 -21.24
C ARG A 16 38.66 -12.58 -21.70
N ARG A 17 38.97 -13.20 -22.84
CA ARG A 17 38.39 -14.48 -23.25
C ARG A 17 38.88 -15.54 -22.25
N GLY A 18 38.11 -15.80 -21.21
CA GLY A 18 38.39 -16.89 -20.27
C GLY A 18 38.27 -18.24 -20.97
N ALA A 19 39.21 -19.14 -20.67
CA ALA A 19 39.21 -20.50 -21.17
C ALA A 19 37.97 -21.27 -20.65
N PRO A 20 37.51 -22.34 -21.33
CA PRO A 20 36.30 -23.09 -20.94
C PRO A 20 36.29 -23.59 -19.49
N SER A 21 37.47 -23.78 -18.89
CA SER A 21 37.66 -24.22 -17.51
C SER A 21 37.34 -23.17 -16.43
N GLU A 22 37.19 -21.88 -16.78
CA GLU A 22 36.84 -20.80 -15.82
C GLU A 22 35.33 -20.50 -15.75
N LYS A 23 34.49 -21.26 -16.47
CA LYS A 23 33.03 -21.16 -16.36
C LYS A 23 32.53 -21.92 -15.13
N TRP A 24 32.52 -21.25 -13.98
CA TRP A 24 32.03 -21.73 -12.67
C TRP A 24 30.56 -22.24 -12.66
N ASN A 25 29.80 -22.05 -13.76
CA ASN A 25 28.40 -22.47 -13.88
C ASN A 25 28.18 -23.71 -14.78
N SER A 26 29.23 -24.45 -15.14
CA SER A 26 29.11 -25.68 -15.94
C SER A 26 28.65 -26.92 -15.13
N GLY A 27 28.45 -26.80 -13.82
CA GLY A 27 28.24 -27.93 -12.90
C GLY A 27 26.88 -28.05 -12.20
N LYS A 28 25.80 -27.40 -12.68
CA LYS A 28 24.45 -27.61 -12.13
C LYS A 28 23.38 -27.75 -13.21
N ARG A 29 23.59 -28.69 -14.14
CA ARG A 29 22.43 -29.30 -14.83
C ARG A 29 21.66 -30.13 -13.81
N ARG A 30 20.50 -29.63 -13.40
CA ARG A 30 19.50 -30.39 -12.64
C ARG A 30 19.22 -31.69 -13.42
N LYS A 31 19.25 -32.83 -12.73
CA LYS A 31 18.93 -34.13 -13.33
C LYS A 31 17.54 -34.06 -13.97
N PRO A 32 17.38 -34.28 -15.28
CA PRO A 32 16.08 -34.19 -15.97
C PRO A 32 15.12 -35.33 -15.57
N GLU A 33 15.60 -36.36 -14.87
CA GLU A 33 14.79 -37.49 -14.43
C GLU A 33 13.77 -37.17 -13.32
N LEU A 34 13.89 -36.01 -12.66
CA LEU A 34 12.96 -35.58 -11.61
C LEU A 34 11.85 -34.64 -12.10
N GLN A 35 11.72 -34.43 -13.41
CA GLN A 35 10.65 -33.62 -14.02
C GLN A 35 9.64 -34.45 -14.83
N ARG A 36 9.42 -35.73 -14.49
CA ARG A 36 8.21 -36.43 -14.96
C ARG A 36 7.00 -35.95 -14.16
N ARG A 37 6.25 -35.01 -14.74
CA ARG A 37 4.84 -34.77 -14.39
C ARG A 37 4.11 -36.13 -14.45
N ARG A 38 3.56 -36.56 -13.32
CA ARG A 38 2.54 -37.62 -13.31
C ARG A 38 1.27 -37.04 -13.93
N THR A 39 0.95 -37.47 -15.13
CA THR A 39 -0.38 -37.33 -15.71
C THR A 39 -1.35 -38.20 -14.90
N SER A 40 -2.46 -37.60 -14.51
CA SER A 40 -3.60 -38.26 -13.91
C SER A 40 -4.26 -39.18 -14.93
N LEU A 41 -4.13 -40.49 -14.73
CA LEU A 41 -5.04 -41.58 -15.11
C LEU A 41 -4.19 -42.86 -15.05
N ASP A 42 -4.20 -43.52 -13.89
CA ASP A 42 -4.07 -44.97 -13.77
C ASP A 42 -4.31 -45.36 -12.31
N ILE A 43 -5.59 -45.48 -12.02
CA ILE A 43 -6.10 -46.28 -10.92
C ILE A 43 -6.07 -47.72 -11.44
N THR A 44 -5.20 -48.56 -10.88
CA THR A 44 -5.57 -49.91 -10.40
C THR A 44 -4.34 -50.66 -9.87
N ARG A 45 -4.49 -51.18 -8.64
CA ARG A 45 -3.86 -52.39 -8.07
C ARG A 45 -2.36 -52.62 -8.32
N ALA A 46 -1.56 -52.50 -7.26
CA ALA A 46 -0.95 -53.66 -6.59
C ALA A 46 0.00 -53.23 -5.47
N ASP A 47 0.10 -54.11 -4.47
CA ASP A 47 1.17 -54.27 -3.49
C ASP A 47 1.21 -53.36 -2.26
N ALA A 48 0.36 -53.77 -1.32
CA ALA A 48 0.68 -53.86 0.09
C ALA A 48 2.05 -54.55 0.30
N THR A 49 3.03 -53.78 0.76
CA THR A 49 4.09 -54.13 1.73
C THR A 49 5.26 -53.17 1.54
N ARG A 50 5.20 -51.99 2.17
CA ARG A 50 6.42 -51.23 2.50
C ARG A 50 6.14 -50.17 3.56
N SER A 51 6.36 -50.61 4.79
CA SER A 51 7.01 -49.87 5.89
C SER A 51 6.75 -48.36 5.94
N THR A 52 5.85 -48.01 6.86
CA THR A 52 5.73 -46.71 7.52
C THR A 52 7.06 -46.28 8.13
N LYS A 53 7.87 -45.55 7.35
CA LYS A 53 8.87 -44.63 7.90
C LYS A 53 8.34 -43.22 7.72
N LEU A 54 7.54 -42.79 8.69
CA LEU A 54 7.36 -41.39 9.02
C LEU A 54 8.77 -40.80 9.20
N ARG A 55 9.26 -40.11 8.16
CA ARG A 55 10.38 -39.19 8.33
C ARG A 55 9.86 -38.08 9.23
N LEU A 56 10.03 -38.24 10.54
CA LEU A 56 10.16 -37.09 11.42
C LEU A 56 11.25 -36.23 10.80
N ARG A 57 10.83 -35.09 10.26
CA ARG A 57 11.74 -33.99 9.97
C ARG A 57 12.30 -33.60 11.33
N THR A 58 13.47 -34.14 11.67
CA THR A 58 14.32 -33.59 12.71
C THR A 58 14.60 -32.17 12.29
N THR A 59 13.85 -31.24 12.86
CA THR A 59 14.12 -29.81 12.81
C THR A 59 15.55 -29.66 13.28
N ARG A 60 16.44 -29.24 12.37
CA ARG A 60 17.76 -28.76 12.77
C ARG A 60 17.48 -27.56 13.68
N GLN A 61 17.50 -27.77 14.99
CA GLN A 61 17.72 -26.70 15.94
C GLN A 61 19.09 -26.14 15.57
N SER A 62 19.08 -24.91 15.09
CA SER A 62 20.30 -24.14 14.88
C SER A 62 20.86 -23.84 16.26
N ASP A 63 22.07 -24.29 16.56
CA ASP A 63 22.83 -23.93 17.76
C ASP A 63 23.30 -22.45 17.78
N ASP A 64 22.64 -21.58 17.01
CA ASP A 64 22.99 -20.16 16.83
C ASP A 64 21.91 -19.20 17.34
N ASP A 65 20.97 -19.68 18.18
CA ASP A 65 19.94 -18.82 18.75
C ASP A 65 20.58 -17.89 19.79
N SER A 66 20.36 -16.59 19.66
CA SER A 66 20.94 -15.61 20.58
C SER A 66 20.45 -15.86 22.02
N PRO A 67 21.20 -15.47 23.07
CA PRO A 67 20.76 -15.66 24.46
C PRO A 67 19.37 -15.06 24.73
N LEU A 68 19.06 -13.96 24.05
CA LEU A 68 17.73 -13.32 24.10
C LEU A 68 16.64 -14.22 23.49
N GLU A 69 16.91 -14.88 22.36
CA GLU A 69 15.98 -15.79 21.71
C GLU A 69 15.69 -17.05 22.53
N THR A 70 16.60 -17.47 23.39
CA THR A 70 16.40 -18.63 24.27
C THR A 70 15.43 -18.36 25.43
N LEU A 71 15.15 -17.08 25.73
CA LEU A 71 14.29 -16.72 26.85
C LEU A 71 12.83 -17.18 26.67
N PRO A 72 12.12 -17.46 27.78
CA PRO A 72 10.68 -17.68 27.78
C PRO A 72 9.92 -16.46 27.24
N ALA A 73 8.75 -16.70 26.64
CA ALA A 73 7.96 -15.63 26.02
C ALA A 73 7.51 -14.57 27.03
N GLU A 74 7.31 -14.95 28.29
CA GLU A 74 6.89 -14.10 29.39
C GLU A 74 7.99 -13.08 29.74
N VAL A 75 9.24 -13.55 29.84
CA VAL A 75 10.41 -12.70 30.13
C VAL A 75 10.65 -11.77 28.94
N LEU A 76 10.53 -12.28 27.72
CA LEU A 76 10.62 -11.46 26.53
C LEU A 76 9.54 -10.38 26.49
N GLN A 77 8.29 -10.69 26.85
CA GLN A 77 7.21 -9.70 26.91
C GLN A 77 7.55 -8.58 27.91
N GLN A 78 8.02 -8.91 29.12
CA GLN A 78 8.41 -7.91 30.13
C GLN A 78 9.57 -7.02 29.65
N ILE A 79 10.58 -7.60 29.01
CA ILE A 79 11.70 -6.83 28.44
C ILE A 79 11.20 -5.88 27.36
N PHE A 80 10.30 -6.36 26.49
CA PHE A 80 9.77 -5.55 25.40
C PHE A 80 8.85 -4.43 25.89
N GLU A 81 7.98 -4.72 26.86
CA GLU A 81 7.13 -3.75 27.54
C GLU A 81 7.97 -2.64 28.18
N TYR A 82 9.04 -3.00 28.90
CA TYR A 82 9.94 -2.03 29.50
C TYR A 82 10.68 -1.20 28.43
N SER A 83 11.25 -1.87 27.42
CA SER A 83 12.06 -1.22 26.38
C SER A 83 11.26 -0.32 25.44
N GLY A 84 9.98 -0.63 25.17
CA GLY A 84 9.14 0.08 24.21
C GLY A 84 9.64 0.03 22.76
N ASN A 85 10.63 -0.81 22.44
CA ASN A 85 11.30 -0.80 21.14
C ASN A 85 10.68 -1.83 20.18
N VAL A 86 9.96 -1.35 19.17
CA VAL A 86 9.33 -2.18 18.13
C VAL A 86 10.37 -2.90 17.27
N ASP A 87 11.56 -2.32 17.10
CA ASP A 87 12.60 -2.85 16.22
C ASP A 87 13.19 -4.16 16.76
N LEU A 88 13.15 -4.40 18.07
CA LEU A 88 13.68 -5.64 18.67
C LEU A 88 12.95 -6.90 18.16
N ALA A 89 11.66 -6.78 17.82
CA ALA A 89 10.90 -7.89 17.24
C ALA A 89 11.22 -8.10 15.76
N VAL A 90 11.68 -7.04 15.08
CA VAL A 90 12.06 -7.09 13.66
C VAL A 90 13.43 -7.74 13.46
N VAL A 91 14.33 -7.60 14.45
CA VAL A 91 15.70 -8.13 14.40
C VAL A 91 15.74 -9.66 14.32
N SER A 92 14.76 -10.36 14.91
CA SER A 92 14.73 -11.82 14.89
C SER A 92 13.35 -12.40 14.62
N ARG A 93 13.29 -13.35 13.68
CA ARG A 93 12.08 -14.11 13.36
C ARG A 93 11.58 -14.94 14.54
N GLN A 94 12.49 -15.41 15.41
CA GLN A 94 12.11 -16.20 16.57
C GLN A 94 11.47 -15.33 17.66
N LEU A 95 12.08 -14.17 17.94
CA LEU A 95 11.49 -13.17 18.85
C LEU A 95 10.14 -12.71 18.33
N ALA A 96 10.04 -12.37 17.04
CA ALA A 96 8.77 -12.04 16.41
C ALA A 96 7.72 -13.13 16.63
N ALA A 97 8.05 -14.41 16.40
CA ALA A 97 7.10 -15.51 16.54
C ALA A 97 6.64 -15.74 17.99
N LYS A 98 7.52 -15.52 18.98
CA LYS A 98 7.18 -15.61 20.40
C LYS A 98 6.31 -14.45 20.86
N LEU A 99 6.56 -13.24 20.35
CA LEU A 99 5.91 -12.01 20.78
C LEU A 99 4.64 -11.68 19.99
N SER A 100 4.52 -12.13 18.74
CA SER A 100 3.39 -11.81 17.85
C SER A 100 2.04 -12.31 18.36
N LYS A 101 2.03 -13.23 19.32
CA LYS A 101 0.80 -13.77 19.93
C LYS A 101 0.34 -12.99 21.16
N SER A 102 1.15 -12.09 21.71
CA SER A 102 0.78 -11.33 22.89
C SER A 102 -0.06 -10.12 22.50
N HIS A 103 -1.38 -10.25 22.65
CA HIS A 103 -2.33 -9.16 22.43
C HIS A 103 -2.11 -8.01 23.43
N HIS A 104 -1.72 -8.32 24.67
CA HIS A 104 -1.41 -7.31 25.68
C HIS A 104 -0.23 -6.44 25.24
N LEU A 105 0.88 -7.04 24.84
CA LEU A 105 2.05 -6.32 24.36
C LEU A 105 1.73 -5.42 23.15
N GLN A 106 0.94 -5.92 22.20
CA GLN A 106 0.51 -5.13 21.04
C GLN A 106 -0.32 -3.91 21.44
N ASN A 107 -1.20 -4.04 22.44
CA ASN A 107 -1.96 -2.90 22.95
C ASN A 107 -1.07 -1.90 23.69
N GLU A 108 -0.19 -2.35 24.56
CA GLU A 108 0.73 -1.47 25.30
C GLU A 108 1.65 -0.71 24.35
N LEU A 109 2.21 -1.38 23.33
CA LEU A 109 3.00 -0.73 22.29
C LEU A 109 2.17 0.27 21.47
N ALA A 110 0.94 -0.09 21.11
CA ALA A 110 0.05 0.81 20.37
C ALA A 110 -0.28 2.07 21.17
N THR A 111 -0.65 1.91 22.45
CA THR A 111 -0.91 3.02 23.36
C THR A 111 0.33 3.90 23.52
N ARG A 112 1.47 3.31 23.91
CA ARG A 112 2.70 4.06 24.21
C ARG A 112 3.25 4.85 23.01
N LEU A 113 3.10 4.36 21.78
CA LEU A 113 3.66 5.01 20.59
C LEU A 113 2.66 5.93 19.88
N LEU A 114 1.35 5.71 20.02
CA LEU A 114 0.35 6.62 19.46
C LEU A 114 0.00 7.75 20.43
N GLU A 115 -0.01 7.51 21.74
CA GLU A 115 -0.38 8.52 22.75
C GLU A 115 0.37 9.86 22.61
N PRO A 116 1.69 9.92 22.35
CA PRO A 116 2.40 11.20 22.16
C PRO A 116 1.95 11.98 20.91
N VAL A 117 1.43 11.28 19.90
CA VAL A 117 0.95 11.86 18.63
C VAL A 117 -0.56 12.15 18.67
N LEU A 118 -1.22 11.72 19.74
CA LEU A 118 -2.63 11.97 20.01
C LEU A 118 -2.76 13.02 21.12
N HIS A 119 -3.91 13.67 21.21
CA HIS A 119 -4.19 14.69 22.24
C HIS A 119 -3.23 15.88 22.22
N SER A 120 -2.74 16.30 21.03
CA SER A 120 -1.82 17.43 20.82
C SER A 120 -2.42 18.82 21.16
N ALA A 121 -3.31 18.89 22.15
CA ALA A 121 -3.91 20.12 22.68
C ALA A 121 -3.02 20.83 23.74
N GLY A 122 -1.92 20.21 24.16
CA GLY A 122 -1.05 20.69 25.24
C GLY A 122 0.11 21.61 24.84
N GLY A 123 0.25 21.97 23.56
CA GLY A 123 1.29 22.90 23.08
C GLY A 123 2.70 22.32 22.97
N SER A 124 2.89 21.03 23.28
CA SER A 124 4.09 20.28 22.92
C SER A 124 3.81 19.55 21.62
N GLU A 125 4.34 20.05 20.51
CA GLU A 125 4.30 19.33 19.23
C GLU A 125 5.07 18.00 19.37
N PRO A 126 4.55 16.90 18.80
CA PRO A 126 5.25 15.63 18.84
C PRO A 126 6.60 15.74 18.12
N SER A 127 7.61 15.12 18.69
CA SER A 127 8.92 15.04 18.05
C SER A 127 8.83 14.30 16.72
N ALA A 128 9.68 14.67 15.75
CA ALA A 128 9.82 13.93 14.49
C ALA A 128 10.11 12.44 14.72
N ALA A 129 10.81 12.09 15.81
CA ALA A 129 11.07 10.71 16.19
C ALA A 129 9.81 9.95 16.65
N GLU A 130 8.90 10.63 17.36
CA GLU A 130 7.63 10.08 17.84
C GLU A 130 6.66 9.86 16.67
N LEU A 131 6.55 10.85 15.77
CA LEU A 131 5.80 10.73 14.51
C LEU A 131 6.30 9.54 13.68
N GLN A 132 7.62 9.42 13.51
CA GLN A 132 8.19 8.32 12.76
C GLN A 132 7.93 6.95 13.43
N ALA A 133 7.99 6.88 14.76
CA ALA A 133 7.69 5.65 15.50
C ALA A 133 6.21 5.25 15.37
N ALA A 134 5.30 6.22 15.47
CA ALA A 134 3.86 6.02 15.26
C ALA A 134 3.54 5.54 13.84
N THR A 135 4.08 6.18 12.81
CA THR A 135 3.91 5.73 11.42
C THR A 135 4.46 4.32 11.21
N ARG A 136 5.64 3.99 11.75
CA ARG A 136 6.21 2.63 11.68
C ARG A 136 5.33 1.59 12.38
N LEU A 137 4.75 1.93 13.53
CA LEU A 137 3.78 1.07 14.22
C LEU A 137 2.55 0.83 13.34
N LEU A 138 2.01 1.88 12.71
CA LEU A 138 0.87 1.77 11.82
C LEU A 138 1.16 0.86 10.61
N ASP A 139 2.40 0.91 10.10
CA ASP A 139 2.89 0.03 9.03
C ASP A 139 3.16 -1.42 9.45
N SER A 140 3.18 -1.71 10.76
CA SER A 140 3.45 -3.06 11.27
C SER A 140 2.41 -4.09 10.80
N ARG A 141 2.80 -5.36 10.71
CA ARG A 141 1.92 -6.44 10.20
C ARG A 141 0.71 -6.73 11.10
N PHE A 142 0.82 -6.51 12.40
CA PHE A 142 -0.26 -6.79 13.34
C PHE A 142 -1.29 -5.65 13.40
N MET A 143 -0.93 -4.45 12.92
CA MET A 143 -1.85 -3.32 12.85
C MET A 143 -2.86 -3.52 11.71
N THR A 144 -3.90 -4.29 11.98
CA THR A 144 -5.06 -4.51 11.10
C THR A 144 -6.18 -3.55 11.44
N TRP A 145 -7.15 -3.40 10.53
CA TRP A 145 -8.35 -2.59 10.81
C TRP A 145 -9.08 -3.06 12.07
N GLN A 146 -9.28 -4.37 12.22
CA GLN A 146 -9.95 -4.95 13.39
C GLN A 146 -9.20 -4.69 14.70
N PHE A 147 -7.87 -4.80 14.70
CA PHE A 147 -7.07 -4.48 15.87
C PHE A 147 -7.15 -2.98 16.18
N PHE A 148 -7.01 -2.13 15.16
CA PHE A 148 -7.01 -0.69 15.31
C PHE A 148 -8.35 -0.17 15.85
N THR A 149 -9.49 -0.63 15.33
CA THR A 149 -10.81 -0.22 15.83
C THR A 149 -11.07 -0.71 17.24
N ALA A 150 -10.68 -1.95 17.57
CA ALA A 150 -10.78 -2.48 18.93
C ALA A 150 -9.94 -1.68 19.92
N TRP A 151 -8.72 -1.29 19.52
CA TRP A 151 -7.85 -0.41 20.31
C TRP A 151 -8.48 0.98 20.47
N LEU A 152 -9.01 1.58 19.39
CA LEU A 152 -9.64 2.91 19.39
C LEU A 152 -10.85 2.98 20.35
N CYS A 153 -11.67 1.93 20.38
CA CYS A 153 -12.81 1.83 21.30
C CYS A 153 -12.37 1.81 22.76
N ARG A 154 -11.24 1.15 23.06
CA ARG A 154 -10.69 1.09 24.42
C ARG A 154 -10.18 2.45 24.88
N GLN A 155 -9.49 3.20 24.00
CA GLN A 155 -8.95 4.52 24.34
C GLN A 155 -10.04 5.55 24.65
N THR A 156 -11.19 5.42 24.00
CA THR A 156 -12.29 6.39 24.14
C THR A 156 -13.29 6.02 25.24
N ASN A 157 -13.03 4.97 26.04
CA ASN A 157 -13.93 4.42 27.06
C ASN A 157 -15.36 4.15 26.54
N VAL A 158 -15.51 3.93 25.23
CA VAL A 158 -16.79 3.49 24.67
C VAL A 158 -16.96 2.05 25.10
N ALA A 159 -17.78 1.83 26.13
CA ALA A 159 -18.15 0.51 26.57
C ALA A 159 -18.57 -0.30 25.33
N SER A 160 -17.92 -1.44 25.12
CA SER A 160 -18.28 -2.45 24.11
C SER A 160 -19.69 -2.96 24.43
N THR A 161 -20.67 -2.11 24.17
CA THR A 161 -22.05 -2.49 24.06
C THR A 161 -22.13 -3.39 22.84
N ASP A 162 -22.95 -4.44 22.92
CA ASP A 162 -23.19 -5.51 21.92
C ASP A 162 -23.56 -5.05 20.49
N LYS A 163 -23.38 -3.77 20.17
CA LYS A 163 -23.45 -3.22 18.83
C LYS A 163 -22.28 -3.76 18.01
N SER A 164 -22.60 -4.21 16.80
CA SER A 164 -21.62 -4.61 15.80
C SER A 164 -20.55 -3.53 15.67
N ILE A 165 -19.28 -3.91 15.52
CA ILE A 165 -18.15 -2.98 15.25
C ILE A 165 -18.47 -2.04 14.07
N GLU A 166 -19.37 -2.46 13.18
CA GLU A 166 -19.87 -1.71 12.03
C GLU A 166 -20.71 -0.47 12.41
N ASP A 167 -21.34 -0.44 13.59
CA ASP A 167 -22.16 0.69 14.06
C ASP A 167 -21.34 1.75 14.83
N ILE A 168 -20.07 1.47 15.09
CA ILE A 168 -19.20 2.38 15.83
C ILE A 168 -18.69 3.45 14.87
N ASN A 169 -19.04 4.71 15.14
CA ASN A 169 -18.55 5.85 14.38
C ASN A 169 -17.06 6.08 14.68
N CYS A 170 -16.20 5.31 14.03
CA CYS A 170 -14.74 5.36 14.20
C CYS A 170 -14.18 6.75 13.88
N ASN A 171 -14.78 7.48 12.92
CA ASN A 171 -14.40 8.86 12.60
C ASN A 171 -14.59 9.79 13.80
N ALA A 172 -15.71 9.68 14.50
CA ALA A 172 -15.95 10.49 15.71
C ALA A 172 -14.95 10.16 16.83
N LEU A 173 -14.62 8.87 17.02
CA LEU A 173 -13.64 8.44 18.01
C LEU A 173 -12.23 8.92 17.67
N TRP A 174 -11.82 8.79 16.41
CA TRP A 174 -10.52 9.25 15.94
C TRP A 174 -10.37 10.77 16.09
N ASN A 175 -11.38 11.54 15.69
CA ASN A 175 -11.40 12.99 15.88
C ASN A 175 -11.37 13.40 17.35
N ALA A 176 -12.00 12.63 18.24
CA ALA A 176 -11.97 12.90 19.68
C ALA A 176 -10.55 12.78 20.26
N LEU A 177 -9.72 11.87 19.70
CA LEU A 177 -8.32 11.72 20.08
C LEU A 177 -7.40 12.79 19.50
N ARG A 178 -7.88 13.65 18.57
CA ARG A 178 -7.12 14.76 17.97
C ARG A 178 -5.72 14.33 17.50
N PRO A 179 -5.64 13.46 16.49
CA PRO A 179 -4.36 13.04 15.93
C PRO A 179 -3.60 14.22 15.35
N ASP A 180 -2.28 14.17 15.47
CA ASP A 180 -1.42 15.14 14.83
C ASP A 180 -1.57 15.09 13.29
N PRO A 181 -1.73 16.22 12.60
CA PRO A 181 -1.91 16.25 11.14
C PRO A 181 -0.68 15.77 10.37
N ALA A 182 0.51 15.75 10.98
CA ALA A 182 1.74 15.23 10.39
C ALA A 182 1.87 13.70 10.50
N LEU A 183 0.93 13.02 11.16
CA LEU A 183 0.93 11.56 11.25
C LEU A 183 0.65 10.94 9.87
N LEU A 184 1.66 10.27 9.32
CA LEU A 184 1.56 9.63 8.02
C LEU A 184 0.78 8.30 8.09
N PRO A 185 -0.12 8.04 7.13
CA PRO A 185 -0.82 6.76 7.04
C PRO A 185 0.15 5.61 6.64
N PRO A 186 -0.19 4.36 6.99
CA PRO A 186 0.61 3.21 6.59
C PRO A 186 0.68 3.03 5.07
N ARG A 187 1.91 2.89 4.55
CA ARG A 187 2.21 2.68 3.12
C ARG A 187 1.49 1.46 2.54
N LYS A 188 1.33 0.41 3.35
CA LYS A 188 0.63 -0.83 2.94
C LYS A 188 -0.85 -0.63 2.58
N LEU A 189 -1.47 0.48 2.97
CA LEU A 189 -2.87 0.78 2.65
C LEU A 189 -3.05 1.32 1.23
N PHE A 190 -2.00 1.91 0.64
CA PHE A 190 -1.99 2.40 -0.74
C PHE A 190 -1.78 1.27 -1.76
N LEU A 191 -1.39 0.08 -1.29
CA LEU A 191 -1.03 -1.06 -2.14
C LEU A 191 -2.18 -2.07 -2.27
N THR A 192 -2.29 -2.65 -3.46
CA THR A 192 -3.22 -3.73 -3.78
C THR A 192 -2.91 -5.02 -2.98
N PRO A 193 -3.92 -5.89 -2.74
CA PRO A 193 -5.34 -5.75 -3.07
C PRO A 193 -6.07 -4.79 -2.12
N PHE A 194 -7.05 -4.06 -2.64
CA PHE A 194 -7.92 -3.18 -1.85
C PHE A 194 -9.10 -3.97 -1.29
N THR A 195 -9.19 -4.05 0.04
CA THR A 195 -10.33 -4.64 0.76
C THR A 195 -11.14 -3.52 1.39
N THR A 196 -12.43 -3.74 1.66
CA THR A 196 -13.28 -2.75 2.34
C THR A 196 -12.66 -2.27 3.65
N GLU A 197 -12.09 -3.17 4.44
CA GLU A 197 -11.38 -2.82 5.68
C GLU A 197 -10.19 -1.87 5.44
N LYS A 198 -9.41 -2.08 4.36
CA LYS A 198 -8.30 -1.18 4.01
C LYS A 198 -8.80 0.20 3.60
N VAL A 199 -9.90 0.26 2.82
CA VAL A 199 -10.51 1.54 2.40
C VAL A 199 -11.02 2.32 3.61
N SER A 200 -11.72 1.66 4.52
CA SER A 200 -12.17 2.27 5.78
C SER A 200 -11.00 2.76 6.63
N PHE A 201 -9.93 1.96 6.72
CA PHE A 201 -8.75 2.34 7.49
C PHE A 201 -8.04 3.56 6.87
N LEU A 202 -7.86 3.56 5.56
CA LEU A 202 -7.22 4.66 4.86
C LEU A 202 -8.06 5.95 4.95
N SER A 203 -9.39 5.83 4.78
CA SER A 203 -10.33 6.95 4.90
C SER A 203 -10.27 7.62 6.28
N LEU A 204 -10.20 6.81 7.34
CA LEU A 204 -10.08 7.30 8.71
C LEU A 204 -8.77 8.07 8.94
N LEU A 205 -7.65 7.54 8.45
CA LEU A 205 -6.32 8.15 8.67
C LEU A 205 -6.07 9.38 7.80
N LEU A 206 -6.71 9.46 6.62
CA LEU A 206 -6.64 10.62 5.74
C LEU A 206 -7.66 11.71 6.10
N GLN A 207 -8.46 11.50 7.14
CA GLN A 207 -9.44 12.49 7.58
C GLN A 207 -8.75 13.80 7.98
N GLY A 208 -9.10 14.89 7.30
CA GLY A 208 -8.52 16.22 7.54
C GLY A 208 -7.21 16.49 6.80
N VAL A 209 -6.67 15.52 6.06
CA VAL A 209 -5.52 15.70 5.18
C VAL A 209 -6.01 16.25 3.83
N ASN A 210 -5.62 17.48 3.50
CA ASN A 210 -6.01 18.12 2.24
C ASN A 210 -4.95 17.95 1.14
N ASP A 211 -3.68 17.78 1.52
CA ASP A 211 -2.57 17.59 0.59
C ASP A 211 -1.56 16.62 1.18
N ILE A 212 -1.53 15.39 0.65
CA ILE A 212 -0.61 14.35 1.10
C ILE A 212 0.85 14.66 0.71
N ALA A 213 1.08 15.43 -0.36
CA ALA A 213 2.42 15.80 -0.79
C ALA A 213 3.05 16.83 0.16
N PHE A 214 2.23 17.59 0.88
CA PHE A 214 2.70 18.49 1.94
C PHE A 214 3.28 17.74 3.14
N LEU A 215 2.77 16.53 3.43
CA LEU A 215 3.24 15.73 4.56
C LEU A 215 4.61 15.09 4.27
N ASP A 216 4.76 14.45 3.11
CA ASP A 216 6.00 13.85 2.64
C ASP A 216 5.96 13.68 1.11
N LEU A 217 6.98 14.19 0.42
CA LEU A 217 7.07 14.08 -1.04
C LEU A 217 7.10 12.63 -1.53
N SER A 218 7.67 11.71 -0.74
CA SER A 218 7.70 10.28 -1.07
C SER A 218 6.32 9.63 -1.04
N TYR A 219 5.37 10.20 -0.29
CA TYR A 219 3.98 9.72 -0.27
C TYR A 219 3.19 10.14 -1.51
N ALA A 220 3.58 11.23 -2.18
CA ALA A 220 2.92 11.64 -3.43
C ALA A 220 3.04 10.55 -4.50
N GLU A 221 4.23 9.96 -4.67
CA GLU A 221 4.45 8.87 -5.63
C GLU A 221 3.66 7.61 -5.25
N ILE A 222 3.73 7.21 -3.97
CA ILE A 222 3.00 6.02 -3.47
C ILE A 222 1.49 6.21 -3.61
N ALA A 223 0.97 7.40 -3.34
CA ALA A 223 -0.45 7.69 -3.46
C ALA A 223 -0.89 7.78 -4.92
N TYR A 224 -0.05 8.29 -5.82
CA TYR A 224 -0.33 8.25 -7.26
C TYR A 224 -0.37 6.82 -7.80
N GLU A 225 0.60 5.97 -7.42
CA GLU A 225 0.57 4.54 -7.74
C GLU A 225 -0.69 3.86 -7.19
N GLY A 226 -1.07 4.20 -5.96
CA GLY A 226 -2.30 3.74 -5.32
C GLY A 226 -3.56 4.19 -6.07
N LEU A 227 -3.61 5.43 -6.57
CA LEU A 227 -4.70 5.97 -7.37
C LEU A 227 -4.83 5.23 -8.71
N VAL A 228 -3.72 5.04 -9.43
CA VAL A 228 -3.70 4.25 -10.68
C VAL A 228 -4.23 2.83 -10.41
N ALA A 229 -3.76 2.20 -9.34
CA ALA A 229 -4.21 0.86 -8.97
C ALA A 229 -5.69 0.84 -8.57
N ALA A 230 -6.22 1.88 -7.90
CA ALA A 230 -7.61 1.99 -7.50
C ALA A 230 -8.54 2.13 -8.72
N ILE A 231 -8.11 2.90 -9.72
CA ILE A 231 -8.81 3.02 -11.01
C ILE A 231 -8.86 1.66 -11.71
N GLN A 232 -7.74 0.95 -11.78
CA GLN A 232 -7.66 -0.37 -12.40
C GLN A 232 -8.47 -1.45 -11.65
N ALA A 233 -8.58 -1.32 -10.33
CA ALA A 233 -9.36 -2.22 -9.48
C ALA A 233 -10.86 -1.86 -9.43
N ASP A 234 -11.29 -0.79 -10.12
CA ASP A 234 -12.67 -0.30 -10.16
C ASP A 234 -13.24 0.03 -8.77
N VAL A 235 -12.44 0.71 -7.93
CA VAL A 235 -12.82 1.10 -6.55
C VAL A 235 -13.04 2.63 -6.48
N PRO A 236 -14.27 3.13 -6.73
CA PRO A 236 -14.54 4.57 -6.79
C PRO A 236 -14.28 5.29 -5.46
N ASP A 237 -14.58 4.66 -4.32
CA ASP A 237 -14.37 5.24 -2.99
C ASP A 237 -12.91 5.65 -2.74
N LEU A 238 -11.95 4.83 -3.22
CA LEU A 238 -10.53 5.14 -3.11
C LEU A 238 -10.11 6.25 -4.06
N VAL A 239 -10.64 6.27 -5.28
CA VAL A 239 -10.39 7.36 -6.23
C VAL A 239 -10.86 8.68 -5.65
N PHE A 240 -12.07 8.71 -5.08
CA PHE A 240 -12.59 9.88 -4.38
C PHE A 240 -11.66 10.34 -3.25
N LEU A 241 -11.24 9.40 -2.40
CA LEU A 241 -10.33 9.68 -1.29
C LEU A 241 -8.99 10.26 -1.76
N PHE A 242 -8.38 9.66 -2.79
CA PHE A 242 -7.11 10.09 -3.35
C PHE A 242 -7.16 11.48 -3.98
N LEU A 243 -8.23 11.80 -4.71
CA LEU A 243 -8.46 13.14 -5.25
C LEU A 243 -8.71 14.17 -4.13
N GLY A 244 -9.37 13.74 -3.06
CA GLY A 244 -9.65 14.57 -1.87
C GLY A 244 -8.38 14.97 -1.09
N VAL A 245 -7.35 14.13 -1.08
CA VAL A 245 -6.04 14.42 -0.44
C VAL A 245 -5.06 15.16 -1.34
N GLY A 246 -5.57 15.83 -2.38
CA GLY A 246 -4.79 16.78 -3.18
C GLY A 246 -4.19 16.22 -4.45
N LEU A 247 -4.29 14.91 -4.75
CA LEU A 247 -3.75 14.36 -6.00
C LEU A 247 -4.45 14.94 -7.23
N ASN A 248 -3.68 15.31 -8.24
CA ASN A 248 -4.20 15.86 -9.48
C ASN A 248 -4.66 14.76 -10.43
N SER A 249 -5.79 14.99 -11.08
CA SER A 249 -6.23 14.20 -12.22
C SER A 249 -5.62 14.78 -13.49
N ASP A 250 -4.96 13.94 -14.27
CA ASP A 250 -4.38 14.30 -15.55
C ASP A 250 -5.04 13.50 -16.69
N THR A 251 -4.65 13.83 -17.92
CA THR A 251 -5.16 13.14 -19.12
C THR A 251 -4.80 11.64 -19.11
N GLU A 252 -3.65 11.27 -18.53
CA GLU A 252 -3.21 9.86 -18.48
C GLU A 252 -4.08 9.03 -17.52
N LEU A 253 -4.43 9.55 -16.35
CA LEU A 253 -5.36 8.91 -15.42
C LEU A 253 -6.74 8.73 -16.04
N LEU A 254 -7.19 9.71 -16.84
CA LEU A 254 -8.44 9.59 -17.59
C LEU A 254 -8.35 8.49 -18.66
N ARG A 255 -7.24 8.38 -19.40
CA ARG A 255 -7.01 7.27 -20.34
C ARG A 255 -7.02 5.93 -19.63
N ILE A 256 -6.32 5.81 -18.50
CA ILE A 256 -6.28 4.59 -17.69
C ILE A 256 -7.69 4.20 -17.22
N ALA A 257 -8.51 5.15 -16.76
CA ALA A 257 -9.89 4.89 -16.34
C ALA A 257 -10.77 4.40 -17.49
N VAL A 258 -10.57 4.93 -18.68
CA VAL A 258 -11.29 4.53 -19.89
C VAL A 258 -10.88 3.12 -20.33
N GLU A 259 -9.58 2.82 -20.33
CA GLU A 259 -9.04 1.49 -20.66
C GLU A 259 -9.41 0.41 -19.63
N ALA A 260 -9.48 0.77 -18.34
CA ALA A 260 -9.84 -0.12 -17.23
C ALA A 260 -11.33 -0.51 -17.20
N GLY A 261 -12.14 0.02 -18.12
CA GLY A 261 -13.55 -0.34 -18.26
C GLY A 261 -14.48 0.86 -18.34
N CYS A 262 -13.99 2.09 -18.21
CA CYS A 262 -14.77 3.32 -18.28
C CYS A 262 -15.92 3.33 -17.26
N ASN A 263 -15.60 3.16 -15.98
CA ASN A 263 -16.58 3.40 -14.92
C ASN A 263 -16.99 4.89 -14.94
N GLN A 264 -18.29 5.14 -15.04
CA GLN A 264 -18.86 6.47 -15.17
C GLN A 264 -18.55 7.35 -13.97
N GLU A 265 -18.61 6.78 -12.76
CA GLU A 265 -18.34 7.50 -11.51
C GLU A 265 -16.88 7.94 -11.44
N ILE A 266 -15.94 7.03 -11.76
CA ILE A 266 -14.50 7.33 -11.76
C ILE A 266 -14.18 8.42 -12.80
N VAL A 267 -14.70 8.29 -14.02
CA VAL A 267 -14.48 9.28 -15.08
C VAL A 267 -15.04 10.64 -14.70
N GLN A 268 -16.25 10.69 -14.13
CA GLN A 268 -16.84 11.93 -13.64
C GLN A 268 -15.99 12.56 -12.54
N MET A 269 -15.57 11.78 -11.53
CA MET A 269 -14.74 12.27 -10.44
C MET A 269 -13.41 12.88 -10.93
N LEU A 270 -12.74 12.26 -11.90
CA LEU A 270 -11.49 12.78 -12.46
C LEU A 270 -11.70 14.11 -13.17
N VAL A 271 -12.73 14.21 -14.02
CA VAL A 271 -13.04 15.42 -14.79
C VAL A 271 -13.54 16.55 -13.89
N ASP A 272 -14.41 16.24 -12.92
CA ASP A 272 -14.96 17.22 -11.98
C ASP A 272 -13.90 17.75 -11.01
N SER A 273 -12.97 16.89 -10.57
CA SER A 273 -11.84 17.29 -9.72
C SER A 273 -10.90 18.26 -10.44
N ASP A 274 -10.53 17.97 -11.70
CA ASP A 274 -9.72 18.90 -12.51
C ASP A 274 -10.47 20.22 -12.72
N ALA A 275 -11.76 20.19 -13.09
CA ALA A 275 -12.55 21.40 -13.26
C ALA A 275 -12.70 22.23 -11.97
N ALA A 276 -12.82 21.58 -10.81
CA ALA A 276 -12.85 22.28 -9.51
C ALA A 276 -11.50 22.95 -9.22
N LYS A 277 -10.39 22.25 -9.45
CA LYS A 277 -9.03 22.79 -9.27
C LYS A 277 -8.70 23.92 -10.24
N GLN A 278 -9.11 23.79 -11.50
CA GLN A 278 -8.99 24.87 -12.51
C GLN A 278 -9.64 26.17 -12.03
N ARG A 279 -10.89 26.08 -11.52
CA ARG A 279 -11.64 27.23 -11.00
C ARG A 279 -10.95 27.84 -9.77
N ALA A 280 -10.51 27.00 -8.84
CA ALA A 280 -9.80 27.46 -7.64
C ALA A 280 -8.47 28.15 -7.98
N ALA A 281 -7.74 27.66 -9.00
CA ALA A 281 -6.47 28.21 -9.44
C ALA A 281 -6.60 29.37 -10.45
N GLY A 282 -7.82 29.72 -10.88
CA GLY A 282 -8.05 30.75 -11.91
C GLY A 282 -7.39 30.43 -13.27
N ARG A 283 -7.14 29.15 -13.57
CA ARG A 283 -6.49 28.73 -14.82
C ARG A 283 -7.50 28.69 -15.96
N SER A 284 -7.07 29.10 -17.16
CA SER A 284 -7.88 29.03 -18.38
C SER A 284 -7.90 27.63 -19.02
N LYS A 285 -7.00 26.74 -18.59
CA LYS A 285 -6.86 25.37 -19.07
C LYS A 285 -6.45 24.47 -17.91
N GLY A 286 -7.10 23.32 -17.73
CA GLY A 286 -6.64 22.31 -16.78
C GLY A 286 -5.75 21.25 -17.37
N GLU A 287 -5.52 20.22 -16.57
CA GLU A 287 -4.56 19.16 -16.84
C GLU A 287 -5.16 18.04 -17.69
N ILE A 288 -6.50 17.99 -17.79
CA ILE A 288 -7.22 17.04 -18.64
C ILE A 288 -7.52 17.65 -20.02
N ASP A 289 -7.00 17.00 -21.06
CA ASP A 289 -7.35 17.29 -22.45
C ASP A 289 -8.59 16.50 -22.88
N LEU A 290 -9.75 17.16 -22.88
CA LEU A 290 -11.02 16.57 -23.33
C LEU A 290 -11.06 16.28 -24.84
N LEU A 291 -10.06 16.72 -25.61
CA LEU A 291 -9.92 16.45 -27.05
C LEU A 291 -8.91 15.33 -27.33
N ASP A 292 -8.46 14.62 -26.30
CA ASP A 292 -7.47 13.56 -26.46
C ASP A 292 -7.93 12.47 -27.44
N GLN A 293 -7.13 12.27 -28.49
CA GLN A 293 -7.50 11.39 -29.60
C GLN A 293 -7.68 9.93 -29.14
N ALA A 294 -6.91 9.47 -28.15
CA ALA A 294 -6.99 8.09 -27.68
C ALA A 294 -8.32 7.82 -26.95
N ILE A 295 -8.76 8.75 -26.10
CA ILE A 295 -10.06 8.66 -25.41
C ILE A 295 -11.22 8.62 -26.41
N TRP A 296 -11.20 9.50 -27.41
CA TRP A 296 -12.24 9.53 -28.45
C TRP A 296 -12.24 8.28 -29.34
N ALA A 297 -11.07 7.81 -29.75
CA ALA A 297 -10.94 6.58 -30.52
C ALA A 297 -11.48 5.37 -29.75
N TRP A 298 -11.18 5.26 -28.45
CA TRP A 298 -11.74 4.24 -27.58
C TRP A 298 -13.27 4.34 -27.52
N ALA A 299 -13.81 5.54 -27.29
CA ALA A 299 -15.25 5.75 -27.13
C ALA A 299 -16.02 5.39 -28.42
N GLU A 300 -15.50 5.76 -29.59
CA GLU A 300 -16.07 5.37 -30.88
C GLU A 300 -15.99 3.87 -31.13
N HIS A 301 -14.89 3.23 -30.76
CA HIS A 301 -14.72 1.79 -30.89
C HIS A 301 -15.72 1.04 -30.00
N ALA A 302 -15.82 1.42 -28.72
CA ALA A 302 -16.78 0.88 -27.77
C ALA A 302 -18.23 1.07 -28.27
N ARG A 303 -18.57 2.24 -28.80
CA ARG A 303 -19.88 2.50 -29.42
C ARG A 303 -20.16 1.58 -30.60
N LYS A 304 -19.20 1.37 -31.50
CA LYS A 304 -19.34 0.46 -32.66
C LYS A 304 -19.56 -0.99 -32.24
N GLN A 305 -19.03 -1.38 -31.07
CA GLN A 305 -19.25 -2.69 -30.47
C GLN A 305 -20.58 -2.80 -29.70
N GLY A 306 -21.39 -1.73 -29.64
CA GLY A 306 -22.64 -1.72 -28.90
C GLY A 306 -22.46 -1.57 -27.38
N ASN A 307 -21.31 -1.05 -26.92
CA ASN A 307 -21.10 -0.76 -25.51
C ASN A 307 -21.65 0.63 -25.16
N ASP A 308 -22.67 0.67 -24.29
CA ASP A 308 -23.33 1.89 -23.81
C ASP A 308 -22.38 2.86 -23.10
N ARG A 309 -21.24 2.38 -22.56
CA ARG A 309 -20.23 3.25 -21.96
C ARG A 309 -19.57 4.15 -23.00
N GLY A 310 -19.41 3.67 -24.24
CA GLY A 310 -18.85 4.48 -25.34
C GLY A 310 -19.79 5.59 -25.78
N THR A 311 -21.10 5.32 -25.89
CA THR A 311 -22.12 6.34 -26.23
C THR A 311 -22.24 7.38 -25.13
N TRP A 312 -22.25 6.94 -23.87
CA TRP A 312 -22.24 7.81 -22.70
C TRP A 312 -20.99 8.71 -22.69
N LEU A 313 -19.79 8.15 -22.85
CA LEU A 313 -18.54 8.90 -22.77
C LEU A 313 -18.47 9.99 -23.83
N ILE A 314 -18.87 9.70 -25.07
CA ILE A 314 -18.96 10.71 -26.15
C ILE A 314 -19.91 11.85 -25.73
N SER A 315 -21.10 11.50 -25.24
CA SER A 315 -22.12 12.49 -24.86
C SER A 315 -21.63 13.36 -23.68
N TYR A 316 -20.96 12.75 -22.71
CA TYR A 316 -20.39 13.41 -21.54
C TYR A 316 -19.26 14.38 -21.92
N LEU A 317 -18.29 13.95 -22.72
CA LEU A 317 -17.18 14.79 -23.18
C LEU A 317 -17.68 15.99 -24.01
N GLN A 318 -18.67 15.79 -24.88
CA GLN A 318 -19.29 16.88 -25.65
C GLN A 318 -19.99 17.90 -24.75
N ALA A 319 -20.72 17.43 -23.73
CA ALA A 319 -21.39 18.32 -22.78
C ALA A 319 -20.37 19.18 -22.02
N ARG A 320 -19.29 18.57 -21.50
CA ARG A 320 -18.23 19.28 -20.78
C ARG A 320 -17.47 20.28 -21.64
N GLN A 321 -17.23 19.95 -22.91
CA GLN A 321 -16.62 20.90 -23.85
C GLN A 321 -17.49 22.15 -24.05
N ARG A 322 -18.82 21.99 -24.13
CA ARG A 322 -19.74 23.13 -24.28
C ARG A 322 -19.77 24.03 -23.04
N GLU A 323 -19.69 23.45 -21.85
CA GLU A 323 -19.62 24.20 -20.59
C GLU A 323 -18.33 25.04 -20.45
N ASN A 324 -17.23 24.56 -21.02
CA ASN A 324 -15.95 25.27 -20.99
C ASN A 324 -15.82 26.38 -22.04
N VAL A 325 -16.74 26.50 -23.00
CA VAL A 325 -16.78 27.64 -23.92
C VAL A 325 -17.55 28.78 -23.24
N PRO A 326 -16.89 29.89 -22.86
CA PRO A 326 -17.61 31.01 -22.24
C PRO A 326 -18.64 31.57 -23.23
N SER A 327 -19.88 31.68 -22.77
CA SER A 327 -20.94 32.42 -23.45
C SER A 327 -20.44 33.83 -23.74
N ARG A 328 -20.31 34.17 -25.03
CA ARG A 328 -19.90 35.50 -25.50
C ARG A 328 -20.94 36.56 -25.17
#